data_AF-A0A7Y2F1R6-F1
#
_entry.id   AF-A0A7Y2F1R6-F1
#
_cell.length_a   1.000
_cell.length_b   1.000
_cell.length_c   1.000
_cell.angle_alpha   90.00
_cell.angle_beta   90.00
_cell.angle_gamma   90.00
#
_symmetry.space_group_name_H-M   'P 1'
#
loop_
_entity.id
_entity.type
_entity.pdbx_description
1 polymer ?
#
loop_
_entity_poly.entity_id
_entity_poly.type
_entity_poly.pdbx_seq_one_letter_code
_entity_poly.pdbx_strand_id
1 'polypeptide(L)' 'SHTDSRADDAYNMKLSEQRAQATINYLVEKGGIDRSRLSGKGYGETRLVNKCNNNTPCSKADHQRNRRSEFIIKE' A
#
# COMPACT_ATOMS: atom_id res chain seq x y z
N SER A 1 -0.05 -0.81 -3.25
CA SER A 1 -0.19 -0.23 -1.89
C SER A 1 0.58 -1.08 -0.91
N HIS A 2 1.08 -0.47 0.17
CA HIS A 2 2.03 -1.08 1.10
C HIS A 2 1.63 -0.84 2.56
N THR A 3 2.06 -1.73 3.44
CA THR A 3 1.94 -1.57 4.89
C THR A 3 3.33 -1.39 5.51
N ASP A 4 3.33 -1.00 6.79
CA ASP A 4 4.52 -1.20 7.62
C ASP A 4 4.54 -2.61 8.20
N SER A 5 5.62 -2.94 8.91
CA SER A 5 5.93 -4.27 9.42
C SER A 5 5.19 -4.65 10.72
N ARG A 6 4.13 -3.93 11.08
CA ARG A 6 3.39 -4.20 12.32
C ARG A 6 2.13 -4.98 11.96
N ALA A 7 1.86 -6.04 12.73
CA ALA A 7 0.88 -7.11 12.46
C ALA A 7 1.43 -8.22 11.54
N ASP A 8 0.67 -9.31 11.41
CA ASP A 8 1.07 -10.47 10.65
C ASP A 8 1.00 -10.23 9.13
N ASP A 9 1.83 -10.98 8.39
CA ASP A 9 1.96 -10.88 6.93
C ASP A 9 0.63 -11.03 6.19
N ALA A 10 -0.23 -11.95 6.64
CA ALA A 10 -1.51 -12.24 5.98
C ALA A 10 -2.49 -11.08 6.17
N TYR A 11 -2.56 -10.52 7.37
CA TYR A 11 -3.31 -9.31 7.68
C TYR A 11 -2.80 -8.13 6.86
N ASN A 12 -1.47 -7.92 6.83
CA ASN A 12 -0.86 -6.83 6.09
C ASN A 12 -1.10 -6.95 4.57
N MET A 13 -1.08 -8.17 4.04
CA MET A 13 -1.44 -8.43 2.65
C MET A 13 -2.90 -8.01 2.38
N LYS A 14 -3.85 -8.49 3.18
CA LYS A 14 -5.27 -8.14 3.05
C LYS A 14 -5.51 -6.63 3.18
N LEU A 15 -4.89 -5.99 4.17
CA LEU A 15 -5.00 -4.55 4.40
C LEU A 15 -4.49 -3.76 3.20
N SER A 16 -3.33 -4.14 2.65
CA SER A 16 -2.76 -3.46 1.48
C SER A 16 -3.62 -3.63 0.23
N GLU A 17 -4.27 -4.78 0.05
CA GLU A 17 -5.19 -5.03 -1.06
C GLU A 17 -6.45 -4.16 -0.94
N GLN A 18 -7.05 -4.11 0.25
CA GLN A 18 -8.19 -3.24 0.54
C GLN A 18 -7.87 -1.76 0.29
N ARG A 19 -6.67 -1.30 0.69
CA ARG A 19 -6.21 0.08 0.43
C ARG A 19 -6.03 0.36 -1.07
N ALA A 20 -5.49 -0.59 -1.83
CA ALA A 20 -5.35 -0.47 -3.28
C ALA A 20 -6.74 -0.36 -3.94
N GLN A 21 -7.68 -1.22 -3.56
CA GLN A 21 -9.04 -1.19 -4.09
C GLN A 21 -9.79 0.10 -3.71
N ALA A 22 -9.65 0.58 -2.47
CA ALA A 22 -10.26 1.83 -2.03
C ALA A 22 -9.74 3.04 -2.83
N THR A 23 -8.43 3.06 -3.13
CA THR A 23 -7.81 4.12 -3.94
C THR A 23 -8.37 4.09 -5.36
N ILE A 24 -8.48 2.91 -5.97
CA ILE A 24 -9.09 2.73 -7.29
C ILE A 24 -10.54 3.21 -7.30
N ASN A 25 -11.35 2.78 -6.32
CA ASN A 25 -12.76 3.16 -6.26
C ASN A 25 -12.89 4.68 -6.16
N TYR A 26 -12.07 5.33 -5.34
CA TYR A 26 -12.07 6.79 -5.25
C TYR A 26 -11.73 7.46 -6.58
N LEU A 27 -10.71 6.97 -7.31
CA LEU A 27 -10.33 7.52 -8.61
C LEU A 27 -11.42 7.36 -9.67
N VAL A 28 -12.18 6.26 -9.63
CA VAL A 28 -13.33 6.04 -10.52
C VAL A 28 -14.50 6.95 -10.12
N GLU A 29 -14.93 6.88 -8.86
CA GLU A 29 -16.15 7.52 -8.37
C GLU A 29 -16.03 9.06 -8.26
N LYS A 30 -14.86 9.55 -7.86
CA LYS A 30 -14.62 10.99 -7.66
C LYS A 30 -13.78 11.61 -8.76
N GLY A 31 -12.84 10.84 -9.32
CA GLY A 31 -11.98 11.30 -10.42
C GLY A 31 -12.59 11.13 -11.80
N GLY A 32 -13.67 10.33 -11.95
CA GLY A 32 -14.26 10.03 -13.26
C GLY A 32 -13.32 9.25 -14.19
N ILE A 33 -12.29 8.59 -13.65
CA ILE A 33 -11.32 7.83 -14.44
C ILE A 33 -11.93 6.48 -14.80
N ASP A 34 -11.86 6.12 -16.08
CA ASP A 34 -12.28 4.80 -16.55
C ASP A 34 -11.55 3.68 -15.80
N ARG A 35 -12.32 2.76 -15.22
CA ARG A 35 -11.82 1.62 -14.41
C ARG A 35 -10.80 0.78 -15.17
N SER A 36 -10.93 0.66 -16.50
CA SER A 36 -10.03 -0.11 -17.36
C SER A 36 -8.61 0.46 -17.43
N ARG A 37 -8.44 1.77 -17.15
CA ARG A 37 -7.13 2.45 -17.09
C ARG A 37 -6.40 2.21 -15.77
N LEU A 38 -7.05 1.59 -14.79
CA LEU A 38 -6.55 1.48 -13.43
C LEU A 38 -6.26 0.02 -13.08
N SER A 39 -5.04 -0.24 -12.63
CA SER A 39 -4.66 -1.49 -11.97
C SER A 39 -4.12 -1.18 -10.58
N GLY A 40 -4.31 -2.12 -9.66
CA GLY A 40 -3.87 -1.97 -8.28
C GLY A 40 -3.52 -3.32 -7.70
N LYS A 41 -2.56 -3.31 -6.77
CA LYS A 41 -2.10 -4.49 -6.06
C LYS A 41 -1.66 -4.14 -4.65
N GLY A 42 -2.07 -4.94 -3.70
CA GLY A 42 -1.53 -5.00 -2.35
C GLY A 42 -0.21 -5.77 -2.31
N TYR A 43 0.77 -5.26 -1.58
CA TYR A 43 2.07 -5.92 -1.38
C TYR A 43 2.33 -6.27 0.10
N GLY A 44 1.41 -5.92 1.00
CA GLY A 44 1.65 -5.97 2.45
C GLY A 44 2.96 -5.25 2.81
N GLU A 45 3.73 -5.90 3.69
CA GLU A 45 5.03 -5.44 4.16
C GLU A 45 6.21 -5.95 3.33
N THR A 46 5.98 -6.67 2.22
CA THR A 46 7.05 -7.32 1.44
C THR A 46 7.99 -6.35 0.71
N ARG A 47 7.65 -5.05 0.67
CA ARG A 47 8.40 -3.99 -0.04
C ARG A 47 8.61 -2.76 0.86
N LEU A 48 9.29 -2.95 1.99
CA LEU A 48 9.72 -1.88 2.89
C LEU A 48 10.75 -0.97 2.19
N VAL A 49 10.71 0.32 2.50
CA VAL A 49 11.66 1.33 1.97
C VAL A 49 12.75 1.71 2.98
N ASN A 50 12.74 1.06 4.14
CA ASN A 50 13.72 1.22 5.20
C ASN A 50 13.96 -0.13 5.91
N LYS A 51 14.77 -0.10 6.97
CA LYS A 51 15.15 -1.29 7.73
C LYS A 51 14.11 -1.73 8.77
N CYS A 52 12.94 -1.09 8.82
CA CYS A 52 11.90 -1.36 9.82
C CYS A 52 11.10 -2.62 9.49
N ASN A 53 11.75 -3.77 9.65
CA ASN A 53 11.16 -5.09 9.57
C ASN A 53 10.66 -5.55 10.97
N ASN A 54 10.10 -6.76 11.04
CA ASN A 54 9.49 -7.33 12.25
C ASN A 54 10.45 -7.46 13.44
N ASN A 55 11.77 -7.45 13.18
CA ASN A 55 12.82 -7.63 14.19
C ASN A 55 13.58 -6.33 14.51
N THR A 56 13.21 -5.21 13.89
CA THR A 56 13.95 -3.93 14.04
C THR A 56 13.07 -2.89 14.72
N PRO A 57 13.42 -2.45 15.95
CA PRO A 57 12.74 -1.34 16.59
C PRO A 57 12.86 -0.07 15.75
N CYS A 58 11.73 0.56 15.46
CA CYS A 58 11.68 1.75 14.61
C CYS A 58 10.78 2.84 15.19
N SER A 59 11.05 4.08 14.79
CA SER A 59 10.21 5.21 15.15
C SER A 59 8.84 5.13 14.44
N LYS A 60 7.84 5.82 15.00
CA LYS A 60 6.54 5.97 14.33
C LYS A 60 6.67 6.62 12.94
N ALA A 61 7.61 7.54 12.79
CA ALA A 61 7.90 8.21 11.53
C ALA A 61 8.47 7.24 10.48
N ASP A 62 9.37 6.33 10.88
CA ASP A 62 9.92 5.35 9.95
C ASP A 62 8.88 4.32 9.51
N HIS A 63 8.02 3.84 10.41
CA HIS A 63 6.89 3.01 10.01
C HIS A 63 5.94 3.76 9.06
N GLN A 64 5.73 5.08 9.28
CA GLN A 64 4.87 5.88 8.40
C GLN A 64 5.40 5.94 6.96
N ARG A 65 6.72 5.90 6.75
CA ARG A 65 7.31 5.85 5.41
C ARG A 65 6.95 4.57 4.64
N ASN A 66 6.75 3.45 5.34
CA ASN A 66 6.34 2.19 4.72
C ASN A 66 4.84 2.16 4.38
N ARG A 67 3.99 2.84 5.16
CA ARG A 67 2.55 3.00 4.90
C ARG A 67 2.28 3.97 3.74
N ARG A 68 2.43 3.49 2.51
CA ARG A 68 2.33 4.30 1.29
C ARG A 68 1.56 3.61 0.16
N SER A 69 1.09 4.42 -0.79
CA SER A 69 0.62 3.97 -2.10
C SER A 69 1.50 4.60 -3.17
N GLU A 70 1.94 3.80 -4.14
CA GLU A 70 2.75 4.24 -5.26
C GLU A 70 1.87 4.30 -6.51
N PHE A 71 2.08 5.31 -7.34
CA PHE A 71 1.38 5.51 -8.61
C PHE A 71 2.40 5.43 -9.74
N ILE A 72 2.13 4.58 -10.72
CA ILE A 72 2.98 4.38 -11.89
C ILE A 72 2.13 4.67 -13.12
N ILE A 73 2.51 5.69 -13.87
CA ILE A 73 1.87 6.02 -15.15
C ILE A 73 2.53 5.15 -16.21
N LYS A 74 1.70 4.46 -17.00
CA LYS A 74 2.12 3.59 -18.10
C LYS A 74 1.55 4.14 -19.41
N GLU A 75 2.22 3.84 -20.51
CA GLU A 75 1.78 4.16 -21.88
C GLU A 75 0.52 3.40 -22.28
#